data_AF-C9ZEZ8-F1
#
_entry.id   AF-C9ZEZ8-F1
#
_cell.length_a   1.000
_cell.length_b   1.000
_cell.length_c   1.000
_cell.angle_alpha   90.00
_cell.angle_beta   90.00
_cell.angle_gamma   90.00
#
_symmetry.space_group_name_H-M   'P 1'
#
loop_
_entity.id
_entity.type
_entity.pdbx_description
1 polymer ?
#
loop_
_entity_poly.entity_id
_entity_poly.type
_entity_poly.pdbx_seq_one_letter_code
_entity_poly.pdbx_strand_id
1 'polypeptide(L)'
;MRALKRSTSAAVILAALASTATLATATPASAASYHCKTSSHSVDDPSYTGPDSDNWDFEVTLCAMRSGSTIYTTATVYWDGPYTAKNRNTYTFNKAKFQLQTKRSVSGTDPVVKSAAYSGLEYALEHSSSYGNGYYSTGTLKYPAGSGRYLADGYIQLDWSGDGKDYRSPVLFTASPVV
;
A
#
# COMPACT_ATOMS: atom_id res chain seq x y z
N MET A 1 -25.37 67.50 20.40
CA MET A 1 -26.25 67.43 21.59
C MET A 1 -27.38 66.45 21.33
N ARG A 2 -27.57 65.53 22.28
CA ARG A 2 -28.80 64.78 22.65
C ARG A 2 -29.43 63.79 21.68
N ALA A 3 -29.44 62.55 22.19
CA ALA A 3 -30.05 61.31 21.74
C ALA A 3 -31.58 61.31 21.73
N LEU A 4 -32.17 60.34 21.02
CA LEU A 4 -33.33 59.60 21.53
C LEU A 4 -33.42 58.20 20.89
N LYS A 5 -33.18 57.17 21.72
CA LYS A 5 -33.67 55.79 21.51
C LYS A 5 -35.14 55.75 21.90
N ARG A 6 -35.99 55.06 21.14
CA ARG A 6 -37.21 54.42 21.65
C ARG A 6 -37.48 53.10 20.91
N SER A 7 -37.39 52.01 21.67
CA SER A 7 -37.95 50.70 21.33
C SER A 7 -39.45 50.69 21.64
N THR A 8 -40.26 50.00 20.83
CA THR A 8 -41.53 49.42 21.28
C THR A 8 -41.92 48.26 20.37
N SER A 9 -42.11 47.10 20.99
CA SER A 9 -42.49 45.81 20.38
C SER A 9 -44.02 45.67 20.29
N ALA A 10 -44.51 44.98 19.26
CA ALA A 10 -45.66 44.03 19.27
C ALA A 10 -45.90 43.56 17.82
N ALA A 11 -45.52 42.32 17.46
CA ALA A 11 -46.41 41.15 17.33
C ALA A 11 -47.51 41.36 16.26
N VAL A 12 -47.68 40.49 15.26
CA VAL A 12 -48.55 39.30 15.35
C VAL A 12 -48.62 38.57 13.97
N ILE A 13 -48.39 37.24 14.01
CA ILE A 13 -49.03 36.14 13.22
C ILE A 13 -48.63 35.81 11.76
N LEU A 14 -48.08 34.58 11.67
CA LEU A 14 -48.33 33.45 10.75
C LEU A 14 -48.41 33.66 9.23
N ALA A 15 -47.48 33.01 8.52
CA ALA A 15 -47.80 32.27 7.31
C ALA A 15 -47.03 30.94 7.30
N ALA A 16 -47.77 29.85 7.32
CA ALA A 16 -47.26 28.49 7.12
C ALA A 16 -46.81 28.34 5.67
N LEU A 17 -45.56 27.94 5.46
CA LEU A 17 -45.14 27.27 4.24
C LEU A 17 -44.61 25.90 4.63
N ALA A 18 -45.47 24.90 4.46
CA ALA A 18 -45.11 23.50 4.43
C ALA A 18 -44.22 23.26 3.20
N SER A 19 -42.92 23.53 3.33
CA SER A 19 -41.93 22.95 2.45
C SER A 19 -41.53 21.61 3.04
N THR A 20 -42.07 20.55 2.45
CA THR A 20 -41.60 19.18 2.57
C THR A 20 -40.10 19.18 2.31
N ALA A 21 -39.31 19.27 3.38
CA ALA A 21 -37.91 18.90 3.35
C ALA A 21 -37.91 17.39 3.05
N THR A 22 -37.75 17.06 1.78
CA THR A 22 -37.20 15.77 1.40
C THR A 22 -35.83 15.73 2.06
N LEU A 23 -35.78 15.11 3.25
CA LEU A 23 -34.56 14.60 3.83
C LEU A 23 -34.05 13.62 2.77
N ALA A 24 -33.20 14.14 1.87
CA ALA A 24 -32.35 13.31 1.07
C ALA A 24 -31.64 12.43 2.08
N THR A 25 -32.05 11.16 2.13
CA THR A 25 -31.34 10.13 2.84
C THR A 25 -29.98 10.10 2.18
N ALA A 26 -29.03 10.85 2.75
CA ALA A 26 -27.63 10.71 2.44
C ALA A 26 -27.34 9.24 2.71
N THR A 27 -27.25 8.45 1.64
CA THR A 27 -26.73 7.11 1.75
C THR A 27 -25.39 7.26 2.45
N PRO A 28 -25.13 6.51 3.55
CA PRO A 28 -23.83 6.57 4.19
C PRO A 28 -22.80 6.33 3.10
N ALA A 29 -21.95 7.32 2.85
CA ALA A 29 -20.87 7.18 1.89
C ALA A 29 -20.10 5.93 2.31
N SER A 30 -20.12 4.88 1.49
CA SER A 30 -19.35 3.68 1.76
C SER A 30 -17.92 4.13 1.97
N ALA A 31 -17.42 4.00 3.20
CA ALA A 31 -16.04 4.35 3.51
C ALA A 31 -15.16 3.55 2.56
N ALA A 32 -14.37 4.25 1.75
CA ALA A 32 -13.46 3.62 0.80
C ALA A 32 -12.61 2.59 1.57
N SER A 33 -12.66 1.33 1.14
CA SER A 33 -11.92 0.24 1.75
C SER A 33 -10.86 -0.27 0.77
N TYR A 34 -9.75 -0.76 1.32
CA TYR A 34 -8.74 -1.41 0.52
C TYR A 34 -9.21 -2.79 0.08
N HIS A 35 -9.05 -3.08 -1.20
CA HIS A 35 -9.16 -4.40 -1.78
C HIS A 35 -7.75 -4.97 -1.89
N CYS A 36 -7.49 -6.03 -1.14
CA CYS A 36 -6.15 -6.60 -0.99
C CYS A 36 -6.07 -8.02 -1.55
N LYS A 37 -4.90 -8.40 -2.03
CA LYS A 37 -4.52 -9.78 -2.34
C LYS A 37 -3.17 -10.08 -1.71
N THR A 38 -3.11 -11.22 -1.03
CA THR A 38 -1.89 -11.78 -0.47
C THR A 38 -1.41 -12.92 -1.35
N SER A 39 -0.10 -13.00 -1.58
CA SER A 39 0.56 -14.09 -2.30
C SER A 39 1.96 -14.29 -1.77
N SER A 40 2.44 -15.53 -1.82
CA SER A 40 3.73 -15.93 -1.25
C SER A 40 4.67 -16.49 -2.31
N HIS A 41 5.97 -16.34 -2.08
CA HIS A 41 7.02 -16.85 -2.94
C HIS A 41 8.27 -17.17 -2.10
N SER A 42 8.86 -18.34 -2.31
CA SER A 42 10.11 -18.75 -1.66
C SER A 42 11.29 -18.52 -2.59
N VAL A 43 12.42 -18.06 -2.08
CA VAL A 43 13.68 -17.89 -2.82
C VAL A 43 14.86 -18.32 -1.97
N ASP A 44 15.84 -18.95 -2.60
CA ASP A 44 17.04 -19.44 -1.91
C ASP A 44 18.15 -18.40 -2.00
N ASP A 45 18.95 -18.26 -0.95
CA ASP A 45 20.19 -17.47 -0.96
C ASP A 45 21.27 -18.20 -1.79
N PRO A 46 21.54 -17.76 -3.03
CA PRO A 46 22.45 -18.47 -3.92
C PRO A 46 23.92 -18.36 -3.48
N SER A 47 24.23 -17.52 -2.48
CA SER A 47 25.58 -17.37 -1.93
C SER A 47 25.86 -18.37 -0.80
N TYR A 48 24.83 -18.97 -0.22
CA TYR A 48 24.99 -19.87 0.92
C TYR A 48 25.36 -21.28 0.48
N THR A 49 26.35 -21.85 1.16
CA THR A 49 26.84 -23.21 0.91
C THR A 49 26.94 -24.05 2.18
N GLY A 50 26.34 -23.58 3.28
CA GLY A 50 26.35 -24.28 4.56
C GLY A 50 25.27 -25.37 4.63
N PRO A 51 25.23 -26.12 5.74
CA PRO A 51 24.32 -27.25 5.90
C PRO A 51 22.89 -26.87 6.32
N ASP A 52 22.65 -25.62 6.75
CA ASP A 52 21.35 -25.16 7.23
C ASP A 52 20.44 -24.71 6.08
N SER A 53 19.16 -24.42 6.36
CA SER A 53 18.27 -23.83 5.35
C SER A 53 18.71 -22.40 5.00
N ASP A 54 18.51 -22.03 3.75
CA ASP A 54 18.82 -20.75 3.14
C ASP A 54 17.62 -20.12 2.43
N ASN A 55 16.44 -20.73 2.60
CA ASN A 55 15.19 -20.29 2.00
C ASN A 55 14.67 -19.04 2.70
N TRP A 56 14.24 -18.07 1.90
CA TRP A 56 13.52 -16.89 2.30
C TRP A 56 12.10 -16.96 1.76
N ASP A 57 11.14 -17.11 2.66
CA ASP A 57 9.72 -17.16 2.33
C ASP A 57 9.12 -15.78 2.43
N PHE A 58 8.78 -15.17 1.29
CA PHE A 58 8.13 -13.87 1.24
C PHE A 58 6.62 -14.03 1.11
N GLU A 59 5.87 -13.27 1.89
CA GLU A 59 4.43 -13.08 1.73
C GLU A 59 4.15 -11.60 1.49
N VAL A 60 3.57 -11.26 0.34
CA VAL A 60 3.26 -9.88 -0.03
C VAL A 60 1.76 -9.69 -0.12
N THR A 61 1.26 -8.69 0.60
CA THR A 61 -0.11 -8.20 0.50
C THR A 61 -0.12 -6.89 -0.28
N LEU A 62 -0.72 -6.91 -1.47
CA LEU A 62 -0.92 -5.76 -2.34
C LEU A 62 -2.36 -5.25 -2.22
N CYS A 63 -2.53 -3.96 -1.98
CA CYS A 63 -3.83 -3.35 -1.74
C CYS A 63 -4.06 -2.14 -2.64
N ALA A 64 -5.26 -2.04 -3.23
CA ALA A 64 -5.75 -0.86 -3.93
C ALA A 64 -7.06 -0.35 -3.33
N MET A 65 -7.23 0.96 -3.29
CA MET A 65 -8.45 1.62 -2.84
C MET A 65 -8.77 2.78 -3.76
N ARG A 66 -10.05 2.95 -4.10
CA ARG A 66 -10.56 4.17 -4.73
C ARG A 66 -11.25 5.04 -3.71
N SER A 67 -10.85 6.32 -3.66
CA SER A 67 -11.62 7.36 -2.97
C SER A 67 -11.82 8.54 -3.91
N GLY A 68 -13.06 8.75 -4.34
CA GLY A 68 -13.41 9.71 -5.39
C GLY A 68 -12.67 9.44 -6.70
N SER A 69 -11.98 10.45 -7.22
CA SER A 69 -11.18 10.39 -8.45
C SER A 69 -9.72 9.93 -8.22
N THR A 70 -9.36 9.50 -7.01
CA THR A 70 -7.98 9.12 -6.66
C THR A 70 -7.89 7.65 -6.29
N ILE A 71 -6.84 7.00 -6.81
CA ILE A 71 -6.46 5.63 -6.45
C ILE A 71 -5.30 5.68 -5.48
N TYR A 72 -5.38 4.83 -4.47
CA TYR A 72 -4.40 4.65 -3.42
C TYR A 72 -3.90 3.21 -3.50
N THR A 73 -2.60 3.01 -3.60
CA THR A 73 -2.00 1.68 -3.57
C THR A 73 -0.95 1.60 -2.48
N THR A 74 -0.90 0.44 -1.81
CA THR A 74 0.08 0.14 -0.77
C THR A 74 0.42 -1.34 -0.80
N ALA A 75 1.56 -1.70 -0.21
CA ALA A 75 1.93 -3.09 0.03
C ALA A 75 2.46 -3.27 1.46
N THR A 76 2.31 -4.49 1.96
CA THR A 76 3.08 -4.99 3.10
C THR A 76 3.78 -6.26 2.67
N VAL A 77 5.08 -6.31 2.93
CA VAL A 77 5.94 -7.48 2.72
C VAL A 77 6.18 -8.11 4.09
N TYR A 78 5.88 -9.38 4.23
CA TYR A 78 6.30 -10.23 5.34
C TYR A 78 7.36 -11.19 4.82
N TRP A 79 8.25 -11.62 5.70
CA TRP A 79 9.18 -12.68 5.39
C TRP A 79 9.41 -13.59 6.58
N ASP A 80 9.74 -14.83 6.25
CA ASP A 80 10.40 -15.78 7.14
C ASP A 80 11.74 -16.13 6.50
N GLY A 81 12.83 -15.74 7.16
CA GLY A 81 14.20 -15.97 6.70
C GLY A 81 14.88 -17.02 7.55
N PRO A 82 15.99 -17.61 7.07
CA PRO A 82 16.68 -18.65 7.81
C PRO A 82 17.30 -18.05 9.08
N TYR A 83 17.10 -18.72 10.22
CA TYR A 83 17.65 -18.29 11.52
C TYR A 83 19.15 -17.97 11.46
N THR A 84 19.88 -18.71 10.63
CA THR A 84 21.34 -18.56 10.47
C THR A 84 21.75 -17.28 9.78
N ALA A 85 20.91 -16.67 8.92
CA ALA A 85 21.22 -15.41 8.24
C ALA A 85 21.53 -14.28 9.22
N LYS A 86 20.79 -14.20 10.34
CA LYS A 86 21.03 -13.22 11.41
C LYS A 86 22.36 -13.44 12.14
N ASN A 87 22.81 -14.69 12.23
CA ASN A 87 24.01 -15.05 12.99
C ASN A 87 25.29 -14.93 12.16
N ARG A 88 25.18 -14.51 10.89
CA ARG A 88 26.34 -14.25 10.04
C ARG A 88 26.98 -12.92 10.47
N ASN A 89 28.31 -12.85 10.44
CA ASN A 89 29.05 -11.62 10.71
C ASN A 89 29.02 -10.63 9.52
N THR A 90 28.21 -10.92 8.50
CA THR A 90 28.11 -10.18 7.24
C THR A 90 26.65 -10.01 6.86
N TYR A 91 26.32 -8.89 6.20
CA TYR A 91 25.00 -8.66 5.63
C TYR A 91 24.60 -9.78 4.66
N THR A 92 23.30 -10.09 4.59
CA THR A 92 22.75 -11.09 3.66
C THR A 92 22.49 -10.50 2.28
N PHE A 93 22.13 -9.23 2.22
CA PHE A 93 21.80 -8.48 1.03
C PHE A 93 22.76 -7.28 0.89
N ASN A 94 23.29 -7.05 -0.31
CA ASN A 94 23.94 -5.78 -0.63
C ASN A 94 22.90 -4.68 -0.86
N LYS A 95 21.75 -5.05 -1.45
CA LYS A 95 20.61 -4.18 -1.69
C LYS A 95 19.33 -5.01 -1.72
N ALA A 96 18.23 -4.44 -1.24
CA ALA A 96 16.90 -4.98 -1.49
C ALA A 96 15.87 -3.86 -1.62
N LYS A 97 14.85 -4.08 -2.44
CA LYS A 97 13.75 -3.11 -2.58
C LYS A 97 12.45 -3.78 -2.99
N PHE A 98 11.35 -3.17 -2.55
CA PHE A 98 10.03 -3.46 -3.10
C PHE A 98 9.66 -2.41 -4.14
N GLN A 99 9.31 -2.84 -5.35
CA GLN A 99 8.74 -1.95 -6.36
C GLN A 99 7.21 -2.02 -6.29
N LEU A 100 6.57 -0.96 -5.80
CA LEU A 100 5.12 -0.83 -5.84
C LEU A 100 4.71 -0.14 -7.14
N GLN A 101 3.64 -0.63 -7.76
CA GLN A 101 3.09 -0.12 -8.99
C GLN A 101 1.57 0.06 -8.86
N THR A 102 1.07 1.19 -9.37
CA THR A 102 -0.34 1.36 -9.71
C THR A 102 -0.48 1.07 -11.20
N LYS A 103 -1.34 0.13 -11.57
CA LYS A 103 -1.63 -0.17 -12.98
C LYS A 103 -3.06 0.15 -13.31
N ARG A 104 -3.30 0.59 -14.56
CA ARG A 104 -4.65 0.79 -15.10
C ARG A 104 -5.12 -0.52 -15.73
N SER A 105 -6.29 -0.99 -15.30
CA SER A 105 -6.89 -2.20 -15.88
C SER A 105 -7.47 -1.89 -17.26
N VAL A 106 -6.98 -2.59 -18.27
CA VAL A 106 -7.41 -2.46 -19.69
C VAL A 106 -7.56 -3.83 -20.33
N SER A 107 -7.98 -3.87 -21.59
CA SER A 107 -7.86 -5.10 -22.38
C SER A 107 -6.39 -5.34 -22.74
N GLY A 108 -5.87 -6.53 -22.42
CA GLY A 108 -4.46 -6.87 -22.64
C GLY A 108 -3.60 -6.60 -21.41
N THR A 109 -2.36 -6.14 -21.62
CA THR A 109 -1.42 -5.86 -20.53
C THR A 109 -1.77 -4.54 -19.85
N ASP A 110 -1.96 -4.59 -18.53
CA ASP A 110 -2.24 -3.42 -17.72
C ASP A 110 -1.01 -2.49 -17.64
N PRO A 111 -1.06 -1.25 -18.18
CA PRO A 111 0.05 -0.34 -18.13
C PRO A 111 0.28 0.21 -16.71
N VAL A 112 1.56 0.36 -16.35
CA VAL A 112 1.98 1.06 -15.12
C VAL A 112 1.75 2.56 -15.30
N VAL A 113 0.93 3.16 -14.44
CA VAL A 113 0.65 4.60 -14.46
C VAL A 113 1.39 5.36 -13.35
N LYS A 114 1.77 4.66 -12.29
CA LYS A 114 2.59 5.19 -11.20
C LYS A 114 3.43 4.07 -10.61
N SER A 115 4.64 4.37 -10.18
CA SER A 115 5.46 3.43 -9.41
C SER A 115 6.37 4.15 -8.42
N ALA A 116 6.85 3.41 -7.42
CA ALA A 116 7.93 3.82 -6.54
C ALA A 116 8.74 2.61 -6.08
N ALA A 117 10.03 2.84 -5.88
CA ALA A 117 10.96 1.90 -5.30
C ALA A 117 11.10 2.18 -3.80
N TYR A 118 10.86 1.18 -2.97
CA TYR A 118 11.00 1.26 -1.51
C TYR A 118 12.23 0.47 -1.08
N SER A 119 13.38 1.15 -1.00
CA SER A 119 14.66 0.56 -0.57
C SER A 119 14.76 0.31 0.93
N GLY A 120 13.84 0.84 1.73
CA GLY A 120 13.77 0.55 3.16
C GLY A 120 13.54 -0.93 3.50
N LEU A 121 13.14 -1.75 2.50
CA LEU A 121 13.04 -3.19 2.63
C LEU A 121 14.39 -3.84 3.00
N GLU A 122 15.51 -3.39 2.42
CA GLU A 122 16.85 -3.92 2.72
C GLU A 122 17.15 -3.82 4.21
N TYR A 123 17.05 -2.60 4.75
CA TYR A 123 17.29 -2.38 6.16
C TYR A 123 16.38 -3.26 7.01
N ALA A 124 15.10 -3.38 6.65
CA ALA A 124 14.16 -4.19 7.41
C ALA A 124 14.54 -5.69 7.39
N LEU A 125 14.96 -6.23 6.25
CA LEU A 125 15.44 -7.61 6.11
C LEU A 125 16.70 -7.87 6.95
N GLU A 126 17.68 -6.98 6.90
CA GLU A 126 18.91 -7.08 7.70
C GLU A 126 18.66 -6.93 9.21
N HIS A 127 17.52 -6.35 9.59
CA HIS A 127 17.10 -6.15 10.97
C HIS A 127 15.88 -6.99 11.33
N SER A 128 15.83 -8.20 10.78
CA SER A 128 14.83 -9.22 11.13
C SER A 128 14.83 -9.53 12.63
N SER A 129 13.74 -10.14 13.10
CA SER A 129 13.60 -10.58 14.49
C SER A 129 14.67 -11.62 14.87
N SER A 130 14.71 -12.00 16.15
CA SER A 130 15.58 -13.10 16.61
C SER A 130 15.33 -14.44 15.92
N TYR A 131 14.17 -14.62 15.30
CA TYR A 131 13.79 -15.84 14.58
C TYR A 131 13.97 -15.73 13.05
N GLY A 132 14.50 -14.61 12.54
CA GLY A 132 14.71 -14.41 11.09
C GLY A 132 13.49 -13.87 10.34
N ASN A 133 12.35 -13.68 11.01
CA ASN A 133 11.13 -13.16 10.41
C ASN A 133 10.97 -11.64 10.61
N GLY A 134 10.14 -11.01 9.78
CA GLY A 134 9.83 -9.58 9.91
C GLY A 134 8.78 -9.10 8.92
N TYR A 135 8.59 -7.78 8.89
CA TYR A 135 7.70 -7.14 7.93
C TYR A 135 8.15 -5.72 7.58
N TYR A 136 7.71 -5.25 6.42
CA TYR A 136 7.92 -3.90 5.92
C TYR A 136 6.68 -3.41 5.18
N SER A 137 6.15 -2.26 5.57
CA SER A 137 5.05 -1.61 4.87
C SER A 137 5.55 -0.44 4.03
N THR A 138 5.06 -0.36 2.80
CA THR A 138 5.34 0.78 1.92
C THR A 138 4.55 2.01 2.36
N GLY A 139 5.01 3.19 1.98
CA GLY A 139 4.13 4.37 1.92
C GLY A 139 3.03 4.22 0.85
N THR A 140 1.96 5.00 0.96
CA THR A 140 0.86 4.94 -0.01
C THR A 140 1.15 5.74 -1.28
N LEU A 141 1.11 5.08 -2.44
CA LEU A 141 1.09 5.78 -3.73
C LEU A 141 -0.31 6.32 -4.01
N LYS A 142 -0.37 7.55 -4.53
CA LYS A 142 -1.61 8.23 -4.91
C LYS A 142 -1.58 8.57 -6.40
N TYR A 143 -2.66 8.29 -7.10
CA TYR A 143 -2.78 8.56 -8.54
C TYR A 143 -4.16 9.14 -8.92
N PRO A 144 -4.23 10.27 -9.63
CA PRO A 144 -5.49 10.81 -10.16
C PRO A 144 -5.99 9.95 -11.33
N ALA A 145 -7.11 9.29 -11.13
CA ALA A 145 -7.54 8.11 -11.88
C ALA A 145 -8.77 8.32 -12.79
N GLY A 146 -9.51 9.42 -12.62
CA GLY A 146 -10.77 9.66 -13.33
C GLY A 146 -11.77 8.53 -13.08
N SER A 147 -12.39 8.01 -14.15
CA SER A 147 -13.35 6.89 -14.12
C SER A 147 -12.73 5.52 -14.46
N GLY A 148 -11.42 5.45 -14.67
CA GLY A 148 -10.76 4.19 -15.04
C GLY A 148 -10.74 3.17 -13.90
N ARG A 149 -10.48 1.91 -14.24
CA ARG A 149 -10.28 0.81 -13.29
C ARG A 149 -8.79 0.62 -13.02
N TYR A 150 -8.40 0.36 -11.77
CA TYR A 150 -6.98 0.29 -11.38
C TYR A 150 -6.72 -0.82 -10.36
N LEU A 151 -5.47 -1.24 -10.27
CA LEU A 151 -5.00 -2.23 -9.29
C LEU A 151 -3.62 -1.86 -8.75
N ALA A 152 -3.25 -2.50 -7.64
CA ALA A 152 -1.89 -2.48 -7.11
C ALA A 152 -1.15 -3.74 -7.58
N ASP A 153 0.06 -3.55 -8.07
CA ASP A 153 0.98 -4.62 -8.46
C ASP A 153 2.36 -4.32 -7.87
N GLY A 154 3.25 -5.31 -7.83
CA GLY A 154 4.60 -5.10 -7.34
C GLY A 154 5.46 -6.35 -7.34
N TYR A 155 6.74 -6.11 -7.07
CA TYR A 155 7.75 -7.16 -7.04
C TYR A 155 8.89 -6.80 -6.08
N ILE A 156 9.60 -7.82 -5.60
CA ILE A 156 10.82 -7.66 -4.81
C ILE A 156 12.02 -7.81 -5.75
N GLN A 157 13.07 -7.00 -5.53
CA GLN A 157 14.39 -7.24 -6.11
C GLN A 157 15.40 -7.41 -4.99
N LEU A 158 16.19 -8.48 -5.09
CA LEU A 158 17.21 -8.87 -4.12
C LEU A 158 18.58 -8.90 -4.79
N ASP A 159 19.57 -8.27 -4.16
CA ASP A 159 20.99 -8.33 -4.49
C ASP A 159 21.67 -9.00 -3.29
N TRP A 160 22.10 -10.25 -3.45
CA TRP A 160 22.62 -11.10 -2.38
C TRP A 160 24.10 -10.80 -2.13
N SER A 161 24.47 -10.67 -0.87
CA SER A 161 25.86 -10.51 -0.47
C SER A 161 26.66 -11.76 -0.83
N GLY A 162 27.81 -11.60 -1.48
CA GLY A 162 28.73 -12.71 -1.78
C GLY A 162 28.40 -13.56 -3.01
N ASP A 163 27.31 -13.30 -3.74
CA ASP A 163 26.96 -14.07 -4.95
C ASP A 163 27.64 -13.56 -6.25
N GLY A 164 28.29 -12.39 -6.17
CA GLY A 164 29.00 -11.74 -7.27
C GLY A 164 28.10 -11.13 -8.36
N LYS A 165 26.79 -10.98 -8.10
CA LYS A 165 25.82 -10.40 -9.03
C LYS A 165 25.20 -9.13 -8.42
N ASP A 166 24.50 -8.37 -9.26
CA ASP A 166 23.61 -7.28 -8.81
C ASP A 166 22.21 -7.88 -8.56
N TYR A 167 21.18 -7.04 -8.48
CA TYR A 167 19.79 -7.46 -8.40
C TYR A 167 19.48 -8.66 -9.30
N ARG A 168 19.03 -9.75 -8.68
CA ARG A 168 18.51 -10.93 -9.37
C ARG A 168 17.18 -10.63 -10.04
N SER A 169 16.72 -11.59 -10.83
CA SER A 169 15.39 -11.56 -11.44
C SER A 169 14.32 -11.20 -10.40
N PRO A 170 13.39 -10.28 -10.72
CA PRO A 170 12.37 -9.86 -9.77
C PRO A 170 11.51 -11.03 -9.28
N VAL A 171 11.23 -11.04 -7.98
CA VAL A 171 10.24 -11.95 -7.37
C VAL A 171 8.87 -11.32 -7.57
N LEU A 172 8.04 -11.97 -8.38
CA LEU A 172 6.73 -11.46 -8.79
C LEU A 172 5.63 -11.95 -7.84
N PHE A 173 4.64 -11.09 -7.61
CA PHE A 173 3.50 -11.37 -6.72
C PHE A 173 2.18 -11.19 -7.46
N THR A 174 1.09 -11.68 -6.87
CA THR A 174 -0.25 -11.52 -7.46
C THR A 174 -0.77 -10.12 -7.17
N ALA A 175 -1.17 -9.42 -8.22
CA ALA A 175 -1.78 -8.11 -8.13
C ALA A 175 -3.06 -8.10 -7.27
N SER A 176 -3.40 -6.93 -6.70
CA SER A 176 -4.64 -6.72 -5.96
C SER A 176 -5.87 -6.85 -6.85
N PRO A 177 -7.08 -7.02 -6.26
CA PRO A 177 -8.31 -6.83 -7.02
C PRO A 177 -8.39 -5.41 -7.59
N VAL A 178 -9.16 -5.28 -8.66
CA VAL A 178 -9.38 -4.02 -9.38
C VAL A 178 -10.41 -3.14 -8.66
N VAL A 179 -10.15 -1.83 -8.58
CA VAL A 179 -10.98 -0.77 -7.96
C VAL A 179 -11.21 0.45 -8.88
#